data_AF-A0A7C3R5B4-F1
#
_entry.id   AF-A0A7C3R5B4-F1
#
_cell.length_a   1.000
_cell.length_b   1.000
_cell.length_c   1.000
_cell.angle_alpha   90.00
_cell.angle_beta   90.00
_cell.angle_gamma   90.00
#
_symmetry.space_group_name_H-M   'P 1'
#
loop_
_entity.id
_entity.type
_entity.pdbx_description
1 polymer ?
#
loop_
_entity_poly.entity_id
_entity_poly.type
_entity_poly.pdbx_seq_one_letter_code
_entity_poly.pdbx_strand_id
1 'polypeptide(L)'
;MEAFVSRYSRLQDTIGNKLLPALLRATLEPSGTHLDNLSRAEKLGWVDSVERWIALWELRNRLVHEYVESPEDLLDGLNEALESVDVLLDTRTRMASVARTLLT
;
A
#
# COMPACT_ATOMS: atom_id res chain seq x y z
N MET A 1 10.83 -1.50 -17.28
CA MET A 1 9.63 -0.76 -16.83
C MET A 1 8.54 -1.69 -16.31
N GLU A 2 7.96 -2.57 -17.13
CA GLU A 2 6.89 -3.50 -16.73
C GLU A 2 7.20 -4.32 -15.47
N ALA A 3 8.44 -4.82 -15.36
CA ALA A 3 8.87 -5.59 -14.19
C ALA A 3 8.85 -4.76 -12.89
N PHE A 4 9.14 -3.46 -12.95
CA PHE A 4 9.05 -2.57 -11.79
C PHE A 4 7.59 -2.34 -11.40
N VAL A 5 6.77 -1.86 -12.33
CA VAL A 5 5.33 -1.61 -12.09
C VAL A 5 4.64 -2.88 -11.56
N SER A 6 4.91 -4.04 -12.17
CA SER A 6 4.39 -5.34 -11.71
C SER A 6 4.79 -5.68 -10.26
N ARG A 7 6.03 -5.38 -9.85
CA ARG A 7 6.50 -5.65 -8.48
C ARG A 7 5.93 -4.63 -7.49
N TYR A 8 5.87 -3.36 -7.88
CA TYR A 8 5.29 -2.28 -7.09
C TYR A 8 3.81 -2.54 -6.80
N SER A 9 3.00 -2.86 -7.82
CA SER A 9 1.59 -3.20 -7.66
C SER A 9 1.38 -4.42 -6.78
N ARG A 10 2.20 -5.47 -6.96
CA ARG A 10 2.12 -6.67 -6.12
C ARG A 10 2.47 -6.40 -4.66
N LEU A 11 3.42 -5.48 -4.39
CA LEU A 11 3.76 -5.08 -3.03
C LEU A 11 2.58 -4.38 -2.37
N GLN A 12 2.00 -3.38 -3.02
CA GLN A 12 0.80 -2.69 -2.52
C GLN A 12 -0.35 -3.66 -2.27
N ASP A 13 -0.67 -4.53 -3.23
CA ASP A 13 -1.77 -5.49 -3.10
C ASP A 13 -1.53 -6.49 -1.96
N THR A 14 -0.29 -6.92 -1.77
CA THR A 14 0.05 -7.83 -0.68
C THR A 14 -0.13 -7.15 0.68
N ILE A 15 0.27 -5.88 0.80
CA ILE A 15 0.12 -5.13 2.05
C ILE A 15 -1.35 -4.79 2.29
N GLY A 16 -1.98 -4.03 1.39
CA GLY A 16 -3.30 -3.44 1.61
C GLY A 16 -4.46 -4.43 1.48
N ASN A 17 -4.37 -5.42 0.57
CA ASN A 17 -5.50 -6.32 0.30
C ASN A 17 -5.37 -7.69 0.98
N LYS A 18 -4.18 -8.06 1.45
CA LYS A 18 -3.96 -9.37 2.10
C LYS A 18 -3.50 -9.22 3.54
N LEU A 19 -2.36 -8.57 3.76
CA LEU A 19 -1.76 -8.46 5.09
C LEU A 19 -2.63 -7.65 6.04
N LEU A 20 -3.07 -6.46 5.61
CA LEU A 20 -3.87 -5.56 6.45
C LEU A 20 -5.18 -6.21 6.92
N PRO A 21 -6.06 -6.75 6.04
CA PRO A 21 -7.28 -7.42 6.49
C PRO A 21 -7.00 -8.65 7.36
N ALA A 22 -5.93 -9.40 7.09
CA ALA A 22 -5.56 -10.55 7.92
C ALA A 22 -5.10 -10.11 9.32
N LEU A 23 -4.30 -9.05 9.41
CA LEU A 23 -3.79 -8.53 10.66
C LEU A 23 -4.91 -7.94 11.52
N LEU A 24 -5.83 -7.17 10.93
CA LEU A 24 -7.03 -6.67 11.63
C LEU A 24 -7.82 -7.83 12.26
N ARG A 25 -8.09 -8.90 11.51
CA ARG A 25 -8.78 -10.09 12.05
C ARG A 25 -8.00 -10.75 13.17
N ALA A 26 -6.68 -10.87 13.02
CA ALA A 26 -5.82 -11.50 14.02
C ALA A 26 -5.75 -10.72 15.33
N THR A 27 -5.91 -9.39 15.29
CA THR A 27 -5.99 -8.51 16.46
C THR A 27 -7.42 -8.25 16.93
N LEU A 28 -8.42 -9.00 16.42
CA LEU A 28 -9.85 -8.84 16.72
C LEU A 28 -10.40 -7.43 16.41
N GLU A 29 -9.79 -6.75 15.44
CA GLU A 29 -10.23 -5.45 14.96
C GLU A 29 -11.31 -5.59 13.87
N PRO A 30 -12.27 -4.65 13.76
CA PRO A 30 -13.23 -4.65 12.68
C PRO A 30 -12.54 -4.55 11.33
N SER A 31 -12.96 -5.39 10.38
CA SER A 31 -12.55 -5.30 8.98
C SER A 31 -13.74 -4.95 8.10
N GLY A 32 -13.56 -4.04 7.15
CA GLY A 32 -14.59 -3.56 6.24
C GLY A 32 -14.05 -3.33 4.84
N THR A 33 -14.48 -2.23 4.21
CA THR A 33 -13.97 -1.81 2.90
C THR A 33 -12.48 -1.50 2.95
N HIS A 34 -11.82 -1.34 1.80
CA HIS A 34 -10.40 -0.99 1.75
C HIS A 34 -10.11 0.32 2.52
N LEU A 35 -10.97 1.33 2.34
CA LEU A 35 -10.87 2.61 3.05
C LEU A 35 -11.05 2.47 4.57
N ASP A 36 -12.04 1.67 4.99
CA ASP A 36 -12.27 1.42 6.42
C ASP A 36 -11.05 0.76 7.07
N ASN A 37 -10.46 -0.23 6.38
CA ASN A 37 -9.29 -0.95 6.86
C ASN A 37 -8.07 -0.03 6.97
N LEU A 38 -7.84 0.83 5.97
CA LEU A 38 -6.76 1.83 6.04
C LEU A 38 -6.99 2.82 7.18
N SER A 39 -8.22 3.33 7.33
CA SER A 39 -8.59 4.25 8.41
C SER A 39 -8.41 3.63 9.79
N ARG A 40 -8.69 2.32 9.92
CA ARG A 40 -8.41 1.60 11.17
C ARG A 40 -6.91 1.43 11.38
N ALA A 41 -6.16 1.06 10.34
CA ALA A 41 -4.72 0.88 10.40
C ALA A 41 -3.97 2.16 10.79
N GLU A 42 -4.41 3.31 10.31
CA GLU A 42 -3.85 4.62 10.67
C GLU A 42 -4.08 4.94 12.14
N LYS A 43 -5.31 4.74 12.64
CA LYS A 43 -5.61 4.90 14.09
C LYS A 43 -4.79 3.97 14.99
N LEU A 44 -4.41 2.81 14.47
CA LEU A 44 -3.56 1.83 15.15
C LEU A 44 -2.05 2.09 14.95
N GLY A 45 -1.68 3.10 14.15
CA GLY A 45 -0.29 3.47 13.85
C GLY A 45 0.43 2.54 12.88
N TRP A 46 -0.28 1.62 12.21
CA TRP A 46 0.31 0.68 11.26
C TRP A 46 0.54 1.33 9.90
N VAL A 47 -0.32 2.28 9.53
CA VAL A 47 -0.23 3.15 8.37
C VAL A 47 0.03 4.58 8.87
N ASP A 48 0.84 5.36 8.14
CA ASP A 48 1.13 6.76 8.46
C ASP A 48 0.03 7.73 8.06
N SER A 49 -0.52 7.57 6.84
CA SER A 49 -1.63 8.37 6.32
C SER A 49 -2.48 7.54 5.37
N VAL A 50 -3.79 7.54 5.59
CA VAL A 50 -4.78 6.94 4.68
C VAL A 50 -4.76 7.65 3.33
N GLU A 51 -4.76 8.98 3.34
CA GLU A 51 -4.78 9.80 2.12
C GLU A 51 -3.56 9.50 1.24
N ARG A 52 -2.38 9.38 1.86
CA ARG A 52 -1.17 8.98 1.15
C ARG A 52 -1.33 7.60 0.53
N TRP A 53 -1.86 6.62 1.27
CA TRP A 53 -2.11 5.28 0.75
C TRP A 53 -3.08 5.26 -0.44
N ILE A 54 -4.14 6.07 -0.41
CA ILE A 54 -5.08 6.22 -1.53
C ILE A 54 -4.35 6.78 -2.75
N ALA A 55 -3.54 7.84 -2.59
CA ALA A 55 -2.77 8.43 -3.68
C ALA A 55 -1.81 7.41 -4.32
N LEU A 56 -1.17 6.55 -3.52
CA LEU A 56 -0.32 5.47 -4.04
C LEU A 56 -1.10 4.44 -4.85
N TRP A 57 -2.35 4.17 -4.46
CA TRP A 57 -3.22 3.24 -5.17
C TRP A 57 -3.70 3.81 -6.51
N GLU A 58 -4.03 5.10 -6.53
CA GLU A 58 -4.34 5.85 -7.76
C GLU A 58 -3.14 5.90 -8.71
N LEU A 59 -1.94 6.21 -8.19
CA LEU A 59 -0.69 6.16 -8.94
C LEU A 59 -0.46 4.79 -9.58
N ARG A 60 -0.68 3.72 -8.80
CA ARG A 60 -0.61 2.35 -9.33
C ARG A 60 -1.60 2.14 -10.47
N ASN A 61 -2.83 2.62 -10.36
CA ASN A 61 -3.83 2.50 -11.43
C ASN A 61 -3.40 3.28 -12.67
N ARG A 62 -2.85 4.50 -12.51
CA ARG A 62 -2.28 5.28 -13.62
C ARG A 62 -1.14 4.53 -14.32
N LEU A 63 -0.23 3.91 -13.58
CA LEU A 63 0.93 3.19 -14.14
C LEU A 63 0.59 1.83 -14.76
N VAL A 64 -0.49 1.18 -14.30
CA VAL A 64 -0.94 -0.12 -14.84
C VAL A 64 -1.81 0.06 -16.07
N HIS A 65 -2.55 1.16 -16.16
CA HIS A 65 -3.30 1.47 -17.36
C HIS A 65 -2.42 2.13 -18.43
N GLU A 66 -2.73 1.87 -19.70
CA GLU A 66 -2.06 2.52 -20.85
C GLU A 66 -2.47 4.00 -21.05
N TYR A 67 -3.20 4.61 -20.11
CA TYR A 67 -3.57 6.03 -20.13
C TYR A 67 -2.42 6.95 -19.72
N VAL A 68 -1.21 6.62 -20.16
CA VAL A 68 -0.11 7.58 -20.17
C VAL A 68 -0.31 8.41 -21.43
N GLU A 69 -0.74 9.66 -21.25
CA GLU A 69 -0.98 10.59 -22.35
C GLU A 69 0.31 11.04 -23.03
N SER A 70 1.44 11.05 -22.30
CA SER A 70 2.78 11.37 -22.82
C SER A 70 3.92 10.61 -22.12
N PRO A 71 5.07 10.35 -22.79
CA PRO A 71 6.25 9.78 -22.14
C PRO A 71 6.71 10.51 -20.87
N GLU A 72 6.48 11.82 -20.81
CA GLU A 72 6.76 12.67 -19.66
C GLU A 72 5.88 12.29 -18.45
N ASP A 73 4.58 12.10 -18.63
CA ASP A 73 3.66 11.70 -17.56
C ASP A 73 4.03 10.32 -16.97
N LEU A 74 4.52 9.41 -17.82
CA LEU A 74 5.00 8.10 -17.38
C LEU A 74 6.30 8.22 -16.59
N LEU A 75 7.22 9.07 -17.01
CA LEU A 75 8.46 9.31 -16.27
C LEU A 75 8.15 9.87 -14.87
N ASP A 76 7.26 10.85 -14.79
CA ASP A 76 6.84 11.45 -13.53
C ASP A 76 6.16 10.43 -12.62
N GLY A 77 5.23 9.63 -13.16
CA GLY A 77 4.59 8.56 -12.39
C GLY A 77 5.58 7.49 -11.91
N LEU A 78 6.59 7.13 -12.72
CA LEU A 78 7.62 6.18 -12.30
C LEU A 78 8.50 6.75 -11.18
N ASN A 79 8.85 8.04 -11.25
CA ASN A 79 9.61 8.70 -10.19
C ASN A 79 8.79 8.76 -8.89
N GLU A 80 7.51 9.15 -8.97
CA GLU A 80 6.59 9.14 -7.81
C GLU A 80 6.46 7.73 -7.21
N ALA A 81 6.42 6.69 -8.05
CA ALA A 81 6.34 5.31 -7.59
C ALA A 81 7.65 4.82 -6.95
N LEU A 82 8.81 5.30 -7.42
CA LEU A 82 10.11 5.00 -6.82
C LEU A 82 10.25 5.66 -5.45
N GLU A 83 9.89 6.94 -5.35
CA GLU A 83 9.95 7.71 -4.10
C GLU A 83 9.00 7.16 -3.03
N SER A 84 7.86 6.60 -3.43
CA SER A 84 6.88 6.03 -2.51
C SER A 84 7.18 4.59 -2.05
N VAL A 85 8.24 3.95 -2.56
CA VAL A 85 8.62 2.59 -2.13
C VAL A 85 8.87 2.54 -0.61
N ASP A 86 9.50 3.56 -0.05
CA ASP A 86 9.82 3.60 1.38
C ASP A 86 8.56 3.61 2.25
N VAL A 87 7.51 4.30 1.82
CA VAL A 87 6.20 4.31 2.51
C VAL A 87 5.62 2.89 2.60
N LEU A 88 5.70 2.12 1.51
CA LEU A 88 5.21 0.74 1.47
C LEU A 88 6.07 -0.19 2.34
N LEU A 89 7.39 -0.03 2.31
CA LEU A 89 8.32 -0.84 3.10
C LEU A 89 8.19 -0.56 4.60
N ASP A 90 8.00 0.70 4.98
CA ASP A 90 7.77 1.12 6.37
C ASP A 90 6.44 0.57 6.88
N THR A 91 5.36 0.73 6.11
CA THR A 91 4.04 0.17 6.47
C THR A 91 4.12 -1.33 6.68
N ARG A 92 4.77 -2.06 5.75
CA ARG A 92 5.01 -3.50 5.87
C ARG A 92 5.80 -3.82 7.15
N THR A 93 6.82 -3.03 7.47
CA THR A 93 7.66 -3.24 8.65
C THR A 93 6.87 -3.07 9.95
N ARG A 94 6.04 -2.02 10.04
CA ARG A 94 5.14 -1.78 11.19
C ARG A 94 4.16 -2.94 11.36
N MET A 95 3.47 -3.34 10.29
CA MET A 95 2.53 -4.48 10.32
C MET A 95 3.22 -5.80 10.68
N ALA A 96 4.41 -6.06 10.15
CA ALA A 96 5.19 -7.25 10.50
C ALA A 96 5.67 -7.25 11.97
N SER A 97 5.87 -6.07 12.57
CA SER A 97 6.15 -5.97 14.00
C SER A 97 4.94 -6.41 14.82
N VAL A 98 3.74 -5.92 14.48
CA VAL A 98 2.49 -6.31 15.14
C VAL A 98 2.20 -7.80 14.97
N ALA A 99 2.39 -8.35 13.76
CA ALA A 99 2.19 -9.78 13.53
C ALA A 99 3.11 -10.63 14.42
N ARG A 100 4.35 -10.18 14.66
CA ARG A 100 5.30 -10.88 15.54
C ARG A 100 4.85 -10.90 17.00
N THR A 101 4.19 -9.85 17.50
CA THR A 101 3.68 -9.85 18.88
C THR A 101 2.50 -10.79 19.10
N LEU A 102 1.88 -11.30 18.03
CA LEU A 102 0.80 -12.29 18.11
C LEU A 102 1.31 -13.74 18.17
N LEU A 103 2.60 -13.96 17.90
CA LEU A 103 3.22 -15.29 17.87
C LEU A 103 3.97 -15.65 19.16
N THR A 104 4.03 -14.72 20.11
CA THR A 104 4.71 -14.82 21.41
C THR A 104 3.69 -14.88 22.52
#